data_AF-A0A812V555-F1
#
_entry.id   AF-A0A812V555-F1
#
_cell.length_a   1.000
_cell.length_b   1.000
_cell.length_c   1.000
_cell.angle_alpha   90.00
_cell.angle_beta   90.00
_cell.angle_gamma   90.00
#
_symmetry.space_group_name_H-M   'P 1'
#
loop_
_entity.id
_entity.type
_entity.pdbx_description
1 polymer ?
#
loop_
_entity_poly.entity_id
_entity_poly.type
_entity_poly.pdbx_seq_one_letter_code
_entity_poly.pdbx_strand_id
1 'polypeptide(L)'
;MWAKHLRIFQFARPKPYTVCGRAFTTVWQPALSGSKVLNQVLHDRPVSTEELEATAPPAHYLHSLAELVAEARQKPARLYQRSIRRPNQLGQVPCQGCGRYLEPAAFRKARLRCKSCERSDHLNYNATLRGTLMRLAFSSKARSVIKNISHCLDLDDLLDMLLEQEGRCAYSGVALELMRPCTHWRMSLERRDNSEGYVRDNCVFVAGEFNSSDFSRCRGVREQDVSGTAQWSAHKVASVSNLGGFRVDAQRLHADVSLALECPRLSCAQGRQEYTRAYNRTLRGRAKILVSSASKRCAQVGHVCEMGYGDILQMLLAQGGRCFYSGVPLRYDQPHVDWQMSLERLDNSLEYTKENCVLIAAEFNTPDQSKHAVREVRGSSQWSRAKVMHVWGHARCL
;
A
#
# COMPACT_ATOMS: atom_id res chain seq x y z
N MET A 1 -52.77 -13.49 -2.02
CA MET A 1 -53.34 -12.39 -1.21
C MET A 1 -52.56 -12.25 0.12
N TRP A 2 -51.25 -12.01 0.05
CA TRP A 2 -50.38 -11.87 1.23
C TRP A 2 -49.60 -10.56 1.09
N ALA A 3 -50.17 -9.51 1.64
CA ALA A 3 -49.48 -8.24 1.88
C ALA A 3 -49.71 -7.91 3.35
N LYS A 4 -48.64 -7.89 4.15
CA LYS A 4 -48.60 -7.12 5.40
C LYS A 4 -47.17 -6.98 5.93
N HIS A 5 -46.82 -5.72 6.16
CA HIS A 5 -45.74 -5.18 7.00
C HIS A 5 -44.35 -4.97 6.40
N LEU A 6 -44.24 -3.98 5.51
CA LEU A 6 -43.09 -3.08 5.52
C LEU A 6 -43.26 -2.05 6.66
N ARG A 7 -42.40 -2.12 7.69
CA ARG A 7 -42.18 -1.01 8.62
C ARG A 7 -41.05 -0.14 8.06
N ILE A 8 -41.40 1.05 7.59
CA ILE A 8 -40.44 2.09 7.22
C ILE A 8 -39.83 2.64 8.50
N PHE A 9 -38.55 2.33 8.76
CA PHE A 9 -37.77 3.01 9.80
C PHE A 9 -37.36 4.39 9.30
N GLN A 10 -38.01 5.44 9.83
CA GLN A 10 -37.53 6.81 9.68
C GLN A 10 -36.30 6.98 10.57
N PHE A 11 -35.13 7.16 9.95
CA PHE A 11 -33.91 7.54 10.68
C PHE A 11 -34.07 8.97 11.22
N ALA A 12 -34.09 9.13 12.53
CA ALA A 12 -34.08 10.44 13.18
C ALA A 12 -32.75 11.16 12.88
N ARG A 13 -32.82 12.42 12.45
CA ARG A 13 -31.64 13.28 12.32
C ARG A 13 -30.99 13.47 13.71
N PRO A 14 -29.66 13.39 13.83
CA PRO A 14 -28.99 13.63 15.11
C PRO A 14 -29.28 15.05 15.60
N LYS A 15 -29.63 15.18 16.88
CA LYS A 15 -29.86 16.48 17.53
C LYS A 15 -28.55 17.29 17.55
N PRO A 16 -28.59 18.61 17.33
CA PRO A 16 -27.40 19.46 17.46
C PRO A 16 -26.87 19.41 18.89
N TYR A 17 -25.57 19.18 19.03
CA TYR A 17 -24.88 19.18 20.32
C TYR A 17 -24.80 20.62 20.86
N THR A 18 -25.29 20.85 22.07
CA THR A 18 -25.20 22.14 22.76
C THR A 18 -23.78 22.30 23.33
N VAL A 19 -23.00 23.24 22.78
CA VAL A 19 -21.64 23.53 23.25
C VAL A 19 -21.72 24.49 24.43
N CYS A 20 -21.22 24.09 25.60
CA CYS A 20 -21.12 24.96 26.77
C CYS A 20 -19.86 25.83 26.63
N GLY A 21 -20.02 27.08 26.18
CA GLY A 21 -18.91 28.00 25.92
C GLY A 21 -18.42 28.76 27.15
N ARG A 22 -17.12 28.68 27.45
CA ARG A 22 -16.35 29.79 28.04
C ARG A 22 -15.54 30.40 26.90
N ALA A 23 -15.74 31.69 26.63
CA ALA A 23 -15.05 32.41 25.57
C ALA A 23 -13.58 32.64 25.95
N PHE A 24 -12.66 32.05 25.19
CA PHE A 24 -11.25 32.46 25.15
C PHE A 24 -11.01 33.09 23.78
N THR A 25 -11.02 34.42 23.72
CA THR A 25 -10.69 35.18 22.51
C THR A 25 -9.19 35.43 22.45
N THR A 26 -8.43 34.41 22.05
CA THR A 26 -7.06 34.62 21.57
C THR A 26 -7.08 34.40 20.06
N VAL A 27 -7.10 35.49 19.29
CA VAL A 27 -7.07 35.45 17.84
C VAL A 27 -5.71 34.90 17.41
N TRP A 28 -5.67 33.63 17.03
CA TRP A 28 -4.46 33.00 16.49
C TRP A 28 -4.24 33.51 15.06
N GLN A 29 -3.34 34.48 14.89
CA GLN A 29 -2.79 34.84 13.58
C GLN A 29 -1.50 34.04 13.36
N PRO A 30 -1.50 32.98 12.53
CA PRO A 30 -0.27 32.30 12.21
C PRO A 30 0.62 33.19 11.36
N ALA A 31 1.88 33.35 11.79
CA ALA A 31 2.95 33.83 10.93
C ALA A 31 3.19 32.79 9.82
N LEU A 32 2.48 32.93 8.69
CA LEU A 32 2.51 32.00 7.55
C LEU A 32 3.66 32.27 6.56
N SER A 33 4.73 32.95 6.98
CA SER A 33 5.64 33.62 6.03
C SER A 33 6.82 32.80 5.48
N GLY A 34 6.95 31.50 5.77
CA GLY A 34 8.08 30.70 5.24
C GLY A 34 7.73 29.32 4.69
N SER A 35 6.91 28.55 5.41
CA SER A 35 6.67 27.13 5.05
C SER A 35 5.68 26.92 3.90
N LYS A 36 4.91 27.93 3.51
CA LYS A 36 3.90 27.81 2.43
C LYS A 36 4.51 27.55 1.06
N VAL A 37 5.74 28.02 0.81
CA VAL A 37 6.32 27.98 -0.54
C VAL A 37 6.74 26.56 -0.92
N LEU A 38 7.29 25.76 0.00
CA LEU A 38 7.92 24.49 -0.38
C LEU A 38 6.90 23.42 -0.85
N ASN A 39 5.82 23.21 -0.10
CA ASN A 39 4.84 22.16 -0.43
C ASN A 39 3.98 22.50 -1.65
N GLN A 40 3.68 23.78 -1.85
CA GLN A 40 2.94 24.23 -3.04
C GLN A 40 3.81 24.11 -4.29
N VAL A 41 5.09 24.48 -4.21
CA VAL A 41 6.05 24.31 -5.31
C VAL A 41 6.24 22.83 -5.70
N LEU A 42 6.28 21.93 -4.72
CA LEU A 42 6.39 20.48 -5.00
C LEU A 42 5.13 19.90 -5.62
N HIS A 43 3.95 20.40 -5.24
CA HIS A 43 2.68 19.95 -5.81
C HIS A 43 2.54 20.36 -7.28
N ASP A 44 2.99 21.57 -7.64
CA ASP A 44 2.79 22.13 -8.98
C ASP A 44 3.95 21.82 -9.95
N ARG A 45 5.06 21.28 -9.44
CA ARG A 45 6.18 20.83 -10.29
C ARG A 45 5.68 19.79 -11.30
N PRO A 46 5.89 19.95 -12.62
CA PRO A 46 5.59 18.87 -13.56
C PRO A 46 6.47 17.65 -13.27
N VAL A 47 5.96 16.46 -13.54
CA VAL A 47 6.77 15.24 -13.51
C VAL A 47 7.74 15.30 -14.68
N SER A 48 9.03 15.10 -14.44
CA SER A 48 10.02 15.14 -15.51
C SER A 48 9.93 13.90 -16.41
N THR A 49 10.45 14.00 -17.64
CA THR A 49 10.54 12.86 -18.56
C THR A 49 11.36 11.73 -17.95
N GLU A 50 12.46 12.04 -17.25
CA GLU A 50 13.29 11.03 -16.57
C GLU A 50 12.52 10.31 -15.45
N GLU A 51 11.68 11.02 -14.69
CA GLU A 51 10.84 10.40 -13.66
C GLU A 51 9.79 9.45 -14.26
N LEU A 52 9.23 9.83 -15.40
CA LEU A 52 8.32 8.95 -16.16
C LEU A 52 9.07 7.74 -16.69
N GLU A 53 10.20 7.90 -17.36
CA GLU A 53 10.99 6.79 -17.90
C GLU A 53 11.48 5.83 -16.80
N ALA A 54 11.95 6.36 -15.67
CA ALA A 54 12.40 5.55 -14.53
C ALA A 54 11.28 4.67 -13.95
N THR A 55 10.03 5.07 -14.11
CA THR A 55 8.85 4.34 -13.63
C THR A 55 8.06 3.68 -14.75
N ALA A 56 8.61 3.57 -15.97
CA ALA A 56 7.90 2.99 -17.10
C ALA A 56 7.59 1.49 -16.89
N PRO A 57 6.39 1.01 -17.26
CA PRO A 57 6.05 -0.41 -17.21
C PRO A 57 6.94 -1.26 -18.12
N PRO A 58 7.42 -2.44 -17.68
CA PRO A 58 8.25 -3.30 -18.51
C PRO A 58 7.41 -4.04 -19.55
N ALA A 59 7.14 -3.43 -20.70
CA ALA A 59 6.33 -4.03 -21.76
C ALA A 59 7.11 -4.97 -22.70
N HIS A 60 8.45 -4.99 -22.60
CA HIS A 60 9.31 -5.66 -23.57
C HIS A 60 9.09 -7.17 -23.66
N TYR A 61 8.67 -7.87 -22.60
CA TYR A 61 8.49 -9.32 -22.63
C TYR A 61 7.12 -9.76 -23.16
N LEU A 62 6.17 -8.83 -23.39
CA LEU A 62 4.78 -9.19 -23.70
C LEU A 62 4.66 -10.02 -24.99
N HIS A 63 5.53 -9.78 -25.97
CA HIS A 63 5.55 -10.53 -27.23
C HIS A 63 6.04 -11.98 -27.07
N SER A 64 6.76 -12.29 -25.98
CA SER A 64 7.28 -13.62 -25.67
C SER A 64 6.61 -14.24 -24.44
N LEU A 65 5.49 -13.68 -23.97
CA LEU A 65 4.81 -14.16 -22.75
C LEU A 65 4.42 -15.64 -22.85
N ALA A 66 3.91 -16.08 -24.00
CA ALA A 66 3.54 -17.49 -24.22
C ALA A 66 4.75 -18.43 -24.12
N GLU A 67 5.91 -18.02 -24.64
CA GLU A 67 7.15 -18.78 -24.56
C GLU A 67 7.67 -18.86 -23.11
N LEU A 68 7.65 -17.73 -22.39
CA LEU A 68 8.02 -17.67 -20.98
C LEU A 68 7.11 -18.57 -20.12
N VAL A 69 5.81 -18.60 -20.41
CA VAL A 69 4.86 -19.49 -19.73
C VAL A 69 5.14 -20.95 -20.07
N ALA A 70 5.39 -21.28 -21.34
CA ALA A 70 5.76 -22.63 -21.76
C ALA A 70 7.05 -23.11 -21.07
N GLU A 71 8.08 -22.26 -21.00
CA GLU A 71 9.31 -22.53 -20.24
C GLU A 71 9.00 -22.74 -18.76
N ALA A 72 8.19 -21.85 -18.16
CA ALA A 72 7.86 -21.92 -16.74
C ALA A 72 7.08 -23.19 -16.37
N ARG A 73 6.31 -23.79 -17.29
CA ARG A 73 5.64 -25.09 -17.09
C ARG A 73 6.65 -26.24 -17.01
N GLN A 74 7.75 -26.17 -17.77
CA GLN A 74 8.77 -27.22 -17.75
C GLN A 74 9.38 -27.33 -16.34
N LYS A 75 9.34 -28.54 -15.77
CA LYS A 75 10.01 -28.81 -14.50
C LYS A 75 11.50 -28.97 -14.79
N PRO A 76 12.39 -28.16 -14.20
CA PRO A 76 13.82 -28.36 -14.40
C PRO A 76 14.20 -29.76 -13.92
N ALA A 77 14.93 -30.49 -14.76
CA ALA A 77 15.42 -31.82 -14.41
C ALA A 77 16.25 -31.71 -13.12
N ARG A 78 15.80 -32.40 -12.06
CA ARG A 78 16.59 -32.48 -10.83
C ARG A 78 17.72 -33.46 -11.07
N LEU A 79 18.89 -32.95 -11.46
CA LEU A 79 20.13 -33.72 -11.44
C LEU A 79 20.52 -33.98 -9.98
N TYR A 80 19.93 -35.04 -9.40
CA TYR A 80 20.30 -35.49 -8.07
C TYR A 80 21.58 -36.32 -8.16
N GLN A 81 22.72 -35.64 -8.25
CA GLN A 81 24.01 -36.29 -8.05
C GLN A 81 24.33 -36.31 -6.55
N ARG A 82 24.28 -37.50 -5.95
CA ARG A 82 24.85 -37.72 -4.61
C ARG A 82 26.38 -37.66 -4.70
N SER A 83 26.97 -36.48 -4.58
CA SER A 83 28.41 -36.43 -4.33
C SER A 83 28.68 -36.62 -2.84
N ILE A 84 29.60 -37.52 -2.54
CA ILE A 84 30.19 -37.67 -1.22
C ILE A 84 31.11 -36.46 -0.99
N ARG A 85 30.97 -35.78 0.15
CA ARG A 85 31.92 -34.72 0.54
C ARG A 85 33.10 -35.36 1.24
N ARG A 86 34.30 -35.13 0.72
CA ARG A 86 35.54 -35.46 1.40
C ARG A 86 36.11 -34.16 1.97
N PRO A 87 36.18 -34.00 3.31
CA PRO A 87 36.88 -32.88 3.91
C PRO A 87 38.35 -32.87 3.49
N ASN A 88 38.97 -31.68 3.40
CA ASN A 88 40.42 -31.57 3.25
C ASN A 88 41.13 -31.80 4.60
N GLN A 89 42.46 -31.65 4.63
CA GLN A 89 43.28 -31.82 5.85
C GLN A 89 42.91 -30.82 6.96
N LEU A 90 42.27 -29.69 6.64
CA LEU A 90 41.79 -28.69 7.60
C LEU A 90 40.36 -28.95 8.09
N GLY A 91 39.73 -30.06 7.69
CA GLY A 91 38.33 -30.36 8.01
C GLY A 91 37.31 -29.53 7.21
N GLN A 92 37.76 -28.71 6.27
CA GLN A 92 36.89 -27.92 5.40
C GLN A 92 36.29 -28.81 4.32
N VAL A 93 35.05 -28.51 3.93
CA VAL A 93 34.35 -29.28 2.89
C VAL A 93 34.21 -28.43 1.61
N PRO A 94 34.35 -29.04 0.42
CA PRO A 94 34.20 -28.31 -0.83
C PRO A 94 32.74 -27.95 -1.07
N CYS A 95 32.49 -26.70 -1.45
CA CYS A 95 31.19 -26.25 -1.94
C CYS A 95 31.01 -26.63 -3.41
N GLN A 96 29.96 -27.37 -3.75
CA GLN A 96 29.66 -27.71 -5.15
C GLN A 96 29.26 -26.51 -6.01
N GLY A 97 28.85 -25.40 -5.40
CA GLY A 97 28.44 -24.20 -6.14
C GLY A 97 29.62 -23.34 -6.59
N CYS A 98 30.59 -23.10 -5.70
CA CYS A 98 31.72 -22.21 -5.97
C CYS A 98 33.09 -22.90 -5.99
N GLY A 99 33.15 -24.20 -5.76
CA GLY A 99 34.39 -24.99 -5.71
C GLY A 99 35.28 -24.75 -4.47
N ARG A 100 35.01 -23.71 -3.68
CA ARG A 100 35.84 -23.35 -2.51
C ARG A 100 35.67 -24.34 -1.36
N TYR A 101 36.77 -24.66 -0.68
CA TYR A 101 36.76 -25.36 0.61
C TYR A 101 36.39 -24.36 1.71
N LEU A 102 35.37 -24.69 2.50
CA LEU A 102 34.82 -23.82 3.53
C LEU A 102 34.56 -24.61 4.81
N GLU A 103 34.56 -23.90 5.94
CA GLU A 103 34.19 -24.46 7.24
C GLU A 103 32.75 -25.02 7.24
N PRO A 104 32.45 -26.11 7.99
CA PRO A 104 31.10 -26.67 8.08
C PRO A 104 30.00 -25.66 8.43
N ALA A 105 30.32 -24.63 9.24
CA ALA A 105 29.40 -23.56 9.61
C ALA A 105 28.93 -22.70 8.41
N ALA A 106 29.66 -22.69 7.29
CA ALA A 106 29.28 -22.01 6.06
C ALA A 106 28.16 -22.74 5.29
N PHE A 107 27.76 -23.94 5.71
CA PHE A 107 26.73 -24.76 5.08
C PHE A 107 25.49 -24.88 5.96
N ARG A 108 24.36 -25.23 5.36
CA ARG A 108 23.21 -25.77 6.10
C ARG A 108 23.38 -27.29 6.24
N LYS A 109 22.81 -27.89 7.29
CA LYS A 109 22.93 -29.35 7.56
C LYS A 109 22.53 -30.16 6.30
N ALA A 110 23.37 -31.10 5.90
CA ALA A 110 23.24 -31.95 4.71
C ALA A 110 23.28 -31.25 3.32
N ARG A 111 23.50 -29.94 3.22
CA ARG A 111 23.49 -29.20 1.94
C ARG A 111 24.84 -29.03 1.28
N LEU A 112 24.99 -29.48 0.03
CA LEU A 112 26.26 -29.60 -0.70
C LEU A 112 26.83 -28.25 -1.16
N ARG A 113 26.04 -27.18 -1.05
CA ARG A 113 26.39 -25.82 -1.43
C ARG A 113 26.44 -24.94 -0.18
N CYS A 114 27.37 -23.98 -0.15
CA CYS A 114 27.48 -23.04 0.96
C CYS A 114 26.27 -22.10 0.97
N LYS A 115 26.00 -21.48 2.13
CA LYS A 115 24.88 -20.55 2.34
C LYS A 115 24.83 -19.43 1.30
N SER A 116 25.99 -18.94 0.84
CA SER A 116 26.08 -17.89 -0.20
C SER A 116 25.62 -18.39 -1.57
N CYS A 117 26.14 -19.55 -2.03
CA CYS A 117 25.70 -20.15 -3.29
C CYS A 117 24.22 -20.50 -3.26
N GLU A 118 23.72 -21.10 -2.16
CA GLU A 118 22.28 -21.40 -2.02
C GLU A 118 21.42 -20.13 -2.11
N ARG A 119 21.86 -19.04 -1.47
CA ARG A 119 21.18 -17.74 -1.55
C ARG A 119 21.19 -17.23 -2.99
N SER A 120 22.31 -17.31 -3.69
CA SER A 120 22.40 -16.90 -5.10
C SER A 120 21.49 -17.72 -6.00
N ASP A 121 21.44 -19.05 -5.84
CA ASP A 121 20.54 -19.91 -6.62
C ASP A 121 19.09 -19.57 -6.35
N HIS A 122 18.74 -19.35 -5.09
CA HIS A 122 17.39 -19.00 -4.70
C HIS A 122 16.98 -17.64 -5.31
N LEU A 123 17.88 -16.66 -5.31
CA LEU A 123 17.66 -15.36 -5.95
C LEU A 123 17.53 -15.48 -7.48
N ASN A 124 18.35 -16.32 -8.11
CA ASN A 124 18.29 -16.57 -9.56
C ASN A 124 17.01 -17.32 -9.94
N TYR A 125 16.63 -18.34 -9.18
CA TYR A 125 15.37 -19.05 -9.36
C TYR A 125 14.18 -18.11 -9.18
N ASN A 126 14.16 -17.30 -8.13
CA ASN A 126 13.13 -16.28 -7.92
C ASN A 126 13.14 -15.17 -8.98
N ALA A 127 14.19 -15.10 -9.82
CA ALA A 127 14.27 -14.22 -10.97
C ALA A 127 13.80 -14.88 -12.27
N THR A 128 13.20 -16.07 -12.19
CA THR A 128 12.47 -16.73 -13.29
C THR A 128 10.97 -16.57 -13.08
N LEU A 129 10.17 -16.63 -14.16
CA LEU A 129 8.70 -16.60 -14.05
C LEU A 129 8.18 -17.71 -13.14
N ARG A 130 8.67 -18.95 -13.32
CA ARG A 130 8.32 -20.10 -12.48
C ARG A 130 8.60 -19.83 -11.01
N GLY A 131 9.79 -19.32 -10.68
CA GLY A 131 10.16 -19.04 -9.30
C GLY A 131 9.31 -17.94 -8.67
N THR A 132 9.01 -16.88 -9.41
CA THR A 132 8.08 -15.83 -8.96
C THR A 132 6.71 -16.38 -8.65
N LEU A 133 6.09 -17.14 -9.57
CA LEU A 133 4.74 -17.67 -9.38
C LEU A 133 4.67 -18.71 -8.25
N MET A 134 5.65 -19.61 -8.16
CA MET A 134 5.75 -20.55 -7.04
C MET A 134 5.85 -19.81 -5.70
N ARG A 135 6.62 -18.71 -5.62
CA ARG A 135 6.70 -17.88 -4.41
C ARG A 135 5.35 -17.26 -4.05
N LEU A 136 4.57 -16.80 -5.05
CA LEU A 136 3.22 -16.28 -4.84
C LEU A 136 2.25 -17.37 -4.36
N ALA A 137 2.30 -18.57 -4.96
CA ALA A 137 1.52 -19.74 -4.54
C ALA A 137 1.83 -20.14 -3.07
N PHE A 138 3.12 -20.23 -2.71
CA PHE A 138 3.51 -20.54 -1.33
C PHE A 138 3.09 -19.45 -0.34
N SER A 139 3.25 -18.18 -0.71
CA SER A 139 2.88 -17.05 0.15
C SER A 139 1.37 -16.97 0.36
N SER A 140 0.56 -17.20 -0.68
CA SER A 140 -0.90 -17.26 -0.57
C SER A 140 -1.36 -18.43 0.29
N LYS A 141 -0.76 -19.61 0.13
CA LYS A 141 -1.05 -20.78 0.98
C LYS A 141 -0.72 -20.53 2.45
N ALA A 142 0.43 -19.94 2.75
CA ALA A 142 0.79 -19.58 4.13
C ALA A 142 -0.22 -18.60 4.74
N ARG A 143 -0.65 -17.58 3.96
CA ARG A 143 -1.66 -16.61 4.39
C ARG A 143 -3.04 -17.23 4.55
N SER A 144 -3.42 -18.21 3.73
CA SER A 144 -4.71 -18.88 3.82
C SER A 144 -4.83 -19.66 5.13
N VAL A 145 -3.76 -20.35 5.53
CA VAL A 145 -3.67 -21.05 6.83
C VAL A 145 -3.82 -20.07 7.99
N ILE A 146 -3.09 -18.95 7.97
CA ILE A 146 -3.15 -17.92 9.02
C ILE A 146 -4.55 -17.31 9.15
N LYS A 147 -5.23 -17.10 8.01
CA LYS A 147 -6.58 -16.50 7.96
C LYS A 147 -7.70 -17.53 8.09
N ASN A 148 -7.38 -18.83 8.13
CA ASN A 148 -8.34 -19.94 8.08
C ASN A 148 -9.34 -19.82 6.91
N ILE A 149 -8.81 -19.64 5.69
CA ILE A 149 -9.58 -19.57 4.44
C ILE A 149 -9.10 -20.64 3.45
N SER A 150 -9.92 -21.00 2.47
CA SER A 150 -9.57 -22.00 1.45
C SER A 150 -8.42 -21.55 0.55
N HIS A 151 -7.69 -22.51 -0.01
CA HIS A 151 -6.62 -22.30 -0.98
C HIS A 151 -6.57 -23.50 -1.93
N CYS A 152 -6.76 -23.25 -3.22
CA CYS A 152 -6.70 -24.30 -4.26
C CYS A 152 -5.81 -23.92 -5.45
N LEU A 153 -5.10 -22.79 -5.40
CA LEU A 153 -4.23 -22.35 -6.49
C LEU A 153 -2.96 -23.17 -6.57
N ASP A 154 -2.66 -23.71 -7.75
CA ASP A 154 -1.36 -24.28 -8.08
C ASP A 154 -0.56 -23.41 -9.07
N LEU A 155 0.52 -23.95 -9.63
CA LEU A 155 1.35 -23.21 -10.58
C LEU A 155 0.65 -23.04 -11.94
N ASP A 156 -0.09 -24.05 -12.39
CA ASP A 156 -0.71 -24.06 -13.71
C ASP A 156 -1.90 -23.08 -13.71
N ASP A 157 -2.69 -23.03 -12.62
CA ASP A 157 -3.71 -21.99 -12.41
C ASP A 157 -3.13 -20.58 -12.57
N LEU A 158 -1.99 -20.33 -11.92
CA LEU A 158 -1.32 -19.03 -11.95
C LEU A 158 -0.72 -18.69 -13.33
N LEU A 159 -0.26 -19.68 -14.09
CA LEU A 159 0.24 -19.47 -15.45
C LEU A 159 -0.92 -19.17 -16.42
N ASP A 160 -2.03 -19.88 -16.28
CA ASP A 160 -3.24 -19.66 -17.09
C ASP A 160 -3.83 -18.28 -16.83
N MET A 161 -3.97 -17.89 -15.55
CA MET A 161 -4.40 -16.54 -15.17
C MET A 161 -3.50 -15.45 -15.78
N LEU A 162 -2.18 -15.69 -15.82
CA LEU A 162 -1.23 -14.71 -16.36
C LEU A 162 -1.39 -14.54 -17.89
N LEU A 163 -1.63 -15.64 -18.61
CA LEU A 163 -1.93 -15.63 -20.04
C LEU A 163 -3.28 -14.95 -20.33
N GLU A 164 -4.32 -15.29 -19.57
CA GLU A 164 -5.65 -14.67 -19.69
C GLU A 164 -5.60 -13.15 -19.47
N GLN A 165 -4.72 -12.70 -18.57
CA GLN A 165 -4.48 -11.28 -18.32
C GLN A 165 -3.43 -10.65 -19.25
N GLU A 166 -2.89 -11.41 -20.20
CA GLU A 166 -1.84 -10.97 -21.14
C GLU A 166 -0.63 -10.32 -20.43
N GLY A 167 -0.27 -10.79 -19.22
CA GLY A 167 0.83 -10.20 -18.45
C GLY A 167 0.54 -8.81 -17.85
N ARG A 168 -0.73 -8.41 -17.79
CA ARG A 168 -1.15 -7.07 -17.34
C ARG A 168 -1.88 -7.08 -16.00
N CYS A 169 -1.81 -5.96 -15.30
CA CYS A 169 -2.56 -5.70 -14.09
C CYS A 169 -4.08 -5.74 -14.38
N ALA A 170 -4.83 -6.57 -13.64
CA ALA A 170 -6.28 -6.71 -13.81
C ALA A 170 -7.06 -5.40 -13.59
N TYR A 171 -6.52 -4.45 -12.82
CA TYR A 171 -7.24 -3.22 -12.48
C TYR A 171 -6.88 -2.05 -13.40
N SER A 172 -5.63 -1.95 -13.85
CA SER A 172 -5.12 -0.80 -14.59
C SER A 172 -4.66 -1.09 -16.01
N GLY A 173 -4.51 -2.36 -16.41
CA GLY A 173 -3.95 -2.76 -17.71
C GLY A 173 -2.43 -2.52 -17.85
N VAL A 174 -1.78 -1.97 -16.82
CA VAL A 174 -0.32 -1.76 -16.80
C VAL A 174 0.42 -3.11 -16.89
N ALA A 175 1.46 -3.17 -17.73
CA ALA A 175 2.31 -4.35 -17.84
C ALA A 175 3.02 -4.64 -16.51
N LEU A 176 3.00 -5.90 -16.06
CA LEU A 176 3.56 -6.30 -14.77
C LEU A 176 5.07 -6.56 -14.87
N GLU A 177 5.86 -6.39 -13.83
CA GLU A 177 7.21 -6.99 -13.78
C GLU A 177 7.11 -8.43 -13.27
N LEU A 178 7.46 -9.40 -14.13
CA LEU A 178 7.27 -10.83 -13.87
C LEU A 178 8.45 -11.51 -13.17
N MET A 179 9.66 -11.01 -13.40
CA MET A 179 10.89 -11.73 -13.08
C MET A 179 11.75 -10.97 -12.08
N ARG A 180 11.79 -9.65 -12.16
CA ARG A 180 12.68 -8.85 -11.31
C ARG A 180 11.99 -8.50 -10.00
N PRO A 181 12.50 -8.95 -8.83
CA PRO A 181 12.00 -8.46 -7.56
C PRO A 181 12.44 -7.00 -7.34
N CYS A 182 11.77 -6.29 -6.44
CA CYS A 182 12.14 -4.93 -6.01
C CYS A 182 12.21 -3.92 -7.17
N THR A 183 11.18 -3.95 -8.02
CA THR A 183 10.96 -3.08 -9.16
C THR A 183 9.58 -2.43 -9.08
N HIS A 184 9.36 -1.41 -9.91
CA HIS A 184 8.03 -0.89 -10.20
C HIS A 184 7.17 -1.94 -10.88
N TRP A 185 5.86 -1.86 -10.65
CA TRP A 185 4.85 -2.71 -11.30
C TRP A 185 5.01 -4.21 -11.05
N ARG A 186 5.74 -4.59 -9.98
CA ARG A 186 5.95 -5.99 -9.61
C ARG A 186 4.62 -6.74 -9.51
N MET A 187 4.57 -7.92 -10.11
CA MET A 187 3.38 -8.76 -10.03
C MET A 187 3.08 -9.16 -8.58
N SER A 188 1.82 -8.98 -8.17
CA SER A 188 1.26 -9.45 -6.90
C SER A 188 -0.03 -10.20 -7.15
N LEU A 189 -0.34 -11.15 -6.27
CA LEU A 189 -1.59 -11.90 -6.28
C LEU A 189 -2.58 -11.26 -5.31
N GLU A 190 -3.75 -10.88 -5.82
CA GLU A 190 -4.82 -10.20 -5.07
C GLU A 190 -6.11 -11.01 -5.11
N ARG A 191 -6.89 -10.97 -4.04
CA ARG A 191 -8.25 -11.54 -3.98
C ARG A 191 -9.27 -10.47 -4.35
N ARG A 192 -10.21 -10.78 -5.25
CA ARG A 192 -11.30 -9.87 -5.63
C ARG A 192 -12.24 -9.63 -4.46
N ASP A 193 -12.64 -10.71 -3.78
CA ASP A 193 -13.33 -10.67 -2.48
C ASP A 193 -12.42 -11.21 -1.37
N ASN A 194 -12.21 -10.38 -0.37
CA ASN A 194 -11.48 -10.73 0.83
C ASN A 194 -12.18 -11.76 1.73
N SER A 195 -13.47 -12.05 1.51
CA SER A 195 -14.25 -13.07 2.24
C SER A 195 -14.00 -14.48 1.73
N GLU A 196 -13.62 -14.60 0.47
CA GLU A 196 -13.35 -15.87 -0.18
C GLU A 196 -11.86 -16.28 -0.07
N GLY A 197 -11.59 -17.55 -0.34
CA GLY A 197 -10.23 -18.11 -0.34
C GLY A 197 -9.38 -17.67 -1.52
N TYR A 198 -8.19 -18.25 -1.61
CA TYR A 198 -7.34 -18.17 -2.78
C TYR A 198 -7.74 -19.27 -3.77
N VAL A 199 -8.69 -18.95 -4.64
CA VAL A 199 -9.20 -19.82 -5.70
C VAL A 199 -9.11 -19.08 -7.03
N ARG A 200 -9.02 -19.80 -8.16
CA ARG A 200 -8.77 -19.21 -9.49
C ARG A 200 -9.74 -18.06 -9.81
N ASP A 201 -11.03 -18.26 -9.60
CA ASP A 201 -12.06 -17.28 -9.96
C ASP A 201 -12.08 -16.02 -9.06
N ASN A 202 -11.53 -16.13 -7.84
CA ASN A 202 -11.45 -15.04 -6.88
C ASN A 202 -10.07 -14.35 -6.87
N CYS A 203 -9.10 -14.83 -7.64
CA CYS A 203 -7.77 -14.26 -7.66
C CYS A 203 -7.46 -13.57 -8.99
N VAL A 204 -6.64 -12.52 -8.92
CA VAL A 204 -6.11 -11.82 -10.09
C VAL A 204 -4.68 -11.37 -9.83
N PHE A 205 -3.91 -11.19 -10.90
CA PHE A 205 -2.66 -10.46 -10.82
C PHE A 205 -2.88 -8.96 -10.91
N VAL A 206 -2.23 -8.25 -10.00
CA VAL A 206 -2.20 -6.79 -9.96
C VAL A 206 -0.76 -6.33 -9.82
N ALA A 207 -0.47 -5.10 -10.24
CA ALA A 207 0.79 -4.46 -9.89
C ALA A 207 0.82 -4.24 -8.36
N GLY A 208 1.99 -4.40 -7.74
CA GLY A 208 2.16 -4.31 -6.29
C GLY A 208 1.71 -2.98 -5.68
N GLU A 209 1.70 -1.93 -6.48
CA GLU A 209 1.12 -0.60 -6.23
C GLU A 209 -0.37 -0.65 -5.89
N PHE A 210 -1.12 -1.61 -6.44
CA PHE A 210 -2.56 -1.76 -6.18
C PHE A 210 -2.86 -2.75 -5.05
N ASN A 211 -1.84 -3.37 -4.45
CA ASN A 211 -1.99 -4.33 -3.35
C ASN A 211 -1.94 -3.61 -1.99
N SER A 212 -2.92 -2.75 -1.75
CA SER A 212 -3.10 -2.04 -0.49
C SER A 212 -3.77 -2.94 0.56
N SER A 213 -3.49 -2.68 1.84
CA SER A 213 -4.12 -3.44 2.92
C SER A 213 -5.56 -2.98 3.16
N ASP A 214 -6.48 -3.95 3.24
CA ASP A 214 -7.87 -3.68 3.61
C ASP A 214 -8.05 -3.70 5.14
N PHE A 215 -8.27 -2.53 5.72
CA PHE A 215 -8.50 -2.37 7.16
C PHE A 215 -9.99 -2.34 7.55
N SER A 216 -10.90 -2.51 6.59
CA SER A 216 -12.35 -2.54 6.86
C SER A 216 -12.76 -3.69 7.79
N ARG A 217 -11.96 -4.77 7.81
CA ARG A 217 -12.21 -5.98 8.62
C ARG A 217 -11.36 -6.07 9.88
N CYS A 218 -10.73 -4.97 10.31
CA CYS A 218 -9.96 -4.97 11.56
C CYS A 218 -10.87 -5.18 12.78
N ARG A 219 -10.35 -5.86 13.81
CA ARG A 219 -11.07 -6.10 15.07
C ARG A 219 -11.57 -4.76 15.66
N GLY A 220 -12.87 -4.67 15.90
CA GLY A 220 -13.51 -3.48 16.48
C GLY A 220 -14.14 -2.52 15.46
N VAL A 221 -13.92 -2.74 14.16
CA VAL A 221 -14.68 -2.07 13.10
C VAL A 221 -16.04 -2.74 12.99
N ARG A 222 -17.13 -1.96 13.07
CA ARG A 222 -18.48 -2.47 12.85
C ARG A 222 -18.76 -2.45 11.35
N GLU A 223 -19.43 -3.47 10.82
CA GLU A 223 -19.79 -3.55 9.40
C GLU A 223 -20.55 -2.31 8.92
N GLN A 224 -21.48 -1.80 9.74
CA GLN A 224 -22.21 -0.55 9.50
C GLN A 224 -21.35 0.74 9.42
N ASP A 225 -20.07 0.67 9.80
CA ASP A 225 -19.11 1.80 9.70
C ASP A 225 -18.24 1.72 8.47
N VAL A 226 -18.36 0.65 7.68
CA VAL A 226 -17.63 0.44 6.44
C VAL A 226 -18.51 0.94 5.31
N SER A 227 -18.10 2.04 4.69
CA SER A 227 -18.77 2.61 3.50
C SER A 227 -17.88 2.56 2.26
N GLY A 228 -16.65 2.07 2.41
CA GLY A 228 -15.66 1.89 1.38
C GLY A 228 -14.49 1.04 1.89
N THR A 229 -13.46 0.89 1.07
CA THR A 229 -12.28 0.09 1.42
C THR A 229 -11.02 0.73 0.86
N ALA A 230 -9.87 0.63 1.53
CA ALA A 230 -8.61 1.05 0.92
C ALA A 230 -8.14 0.10 -0.21
N GLN A 231 -8.83 -1.03 -0.40
CA GLN A 231 -8.54 -1.99 -1.47
C GLN A 231 -8.87 -1.40 -2.84
N TRP A 232 -7.96 -1.59 -3.79
CA TRP A 232 -8.18 -1.22 -5.17
C TRP A 232 -9.15 -2.16 -5.89
N SER A 233 -9.85 -1.62 -6.88
CA SER A 233 -10.66 -2.36 -7.85
C SER A 233 -10.56 -1.69 -9.22
N ALA A 234 -10.92 -2.39 -10.29
CA ALA A 234 -10.96 -1.81 -11.64
C ALA A 234 -11.86 -0.57 -11.70
N HIS A 235 -13.01 -0.59 -11.01
CA HIS A 235 -13.91 0.56 -10.91
C HIS A 235 -13.22 1.78 -10.26
N LYS A 236 -12.49 1.57 -9.16
CA LYS A 236 -11.73 2.66 -8.51
C LYS A 236 -10.68 3.23 -9.44
N VAL A 237 -9.91 2.38 -10.11
CA VAL A 237 -8.90 2.83 -11.08
C VAL A 237 -9.55 3.69 -12.15
N ALA A 238 -10.66 3.25 -12.75
CA ALA A 238 -11.38 4.05 -13.75
C ALA A 238 -11.92 5.39 -13.18
N SER A 239 -12.28 5.44 -11.91
CA SER A 239 -12.85 6.64 -11.29
C SER A 239 -11.82 7.74 -10.96
N VAL A 240 -10.53 7.41 -10.79
CA VAL A 240 -9.52 8.39 -10.35
C VAL A 240 -9.42 9.59 -11.29
N SER A 241 -9.39 9.37 -12.61
CA SER A 241 -9.31 10.46 -13.59
C SER A 241 -10.49 11.42 -13.50
N ASN A 242 -11.69 10.89 -13.21
CA ASN A 242 -12.89 11.72 -13.01
C ASN A 242 -12.84 12.47 -11.68
N LEU A 243 -12.38 11.80 -10.61
CA LEU A 243 -12.29 12.35 -9.26
C LEU A 243 -11.29 13.50 -9.14
N GLY A 244 -10.20 13.47 -9.92
CA GLY A 244 -9.23 14.58 -9.96
C GLY A 244 -9.87 15.93 -10.32
N GLY A 245 -10.89 15.92 -11.19
CA GLY A 245 -11.60 17.14 -11.60
C GLY A 245 -12.65 17.66 -10.62
N PHE A 246 -13.01 16.91 -9.57
CA PHE A 246 -14.00 17.38 -8.59
C PHE A 246 -13.44 18.54 -7.78
N ARG A 247 -14.18 19.64 -7.69
CA ARG A 247 -13.78 20.83 -6.92
C ARG A 247 -13.95 20.58 -5.41
N VAL A 248 -12.88 20.77 -4.66
CA VAL A 248 -12.96 20.86 -3.20
C VAL A 248 -13.46 22.25 -2.83
N ASP A 249 -14.50 22.32 -1.99
CA ASP A 249 -14.99 23.58 -1.44
C ASP A 249 -13.98 24.12 -0.43
N ALA A 250 -13.18 25.10 -0.85
CA ALA A 250 -12.14 25.71 -0.03
C ALA A 250 -12.71 26.39 1.22
N GLN A 251 -13.88 27.03 1.14
CA GLN A 251 -14.48 27.70 2.30
C GLN A 251 -14.87 26.67 3.36
N ARG A 252 -15.52 25.59 2.93
CA ARG A 252 -15.86 24.47 3.83
C ARG A 252 -14.62 23.83 4.42
N LEU A 253 -13.58 23.59 3.63
CA LEU A 253 -12.32 23.02 4.11
C LEU A 253 -11.66 23.91 5.18
N HIS A 254 -11.61 25.22 4.94
CA HIS A 254 -11.10 26.18 5.92
C HIS A 254 -11.94 26.18 7.20
N ALA A 255 -13.27 26.15 7.10
CA ALA A 255 -14.16 26.07 8.25
C ALA A 255 -13.95 24.78 9.07
N ASP A 256 -13.82 23.63 8.40
CA ASP A 256 -13.55 22.35 9.05
C ASP A 256 -12.20 22.36 9.79
N VAL A 257 -11.17 22.98 9.20
CA VAL A 257 -9.84 23.10 9.82
C VAL A 257 -9.86 24.06 11.01
N SER A 258 -10.51 25.22 10.89
CA SER A 258 -10.69 26.16 12.02
C SER A 258 -11.42 25.48 13.17
N LEU A 259 -12.53 24.79 12.90
CA LEU A 259 -13.27 24.03 13.90
C LEU A 259 -12.40 22.94 14.55
N ALA A 260 -11.55 22.26 13.78
CA ALA A 260 -10.64 21.23 14.30
C ALA A 260 -9.58 21.83 15.26
N LEU A 261 -9.08 23.03 14.97
CA LEU A 261 -8.12 23.75 15.82
C LEU A 261 -8.78 24.23 17.12
N GLU A 262 -9.96 24.84 17.02
CA GLU A 262 -10.73 25.38 18.14
C GLU A 262 -11.32 24.28 19.04
N CYS A 263 -11.57 23.10 18.47
CA CYS A 263 -12.50 22.09 18.99
C CYS A 263 -12.49 21.96 20.53
N PRO A 264 -13.59 22.37 21.20
CA PRO A 264 -13.75 22.18 22.64
C PRO A 264 -13.78 20.69 22.97
N ARG A 265 -13.29 20.33 24.17
CA ARG A 265 -13.35 18.96 24.68
C ARG A 265 -14.82 18.49 24.60
N LEU A 266 -15.09 17.47 23.79
CA LEU A 266 -16.41 16.82 23.78
C LEU A 266 -16.69 16.35 25.23
N SER A 267 -17.85 16.68 25.79
CA SER A 267 -18.23 16.20 27.12
C SER A 267 -18.69 14.74 27.00
N CYS A 268 -18.04 13.83 27.74
CA CYS A 268 -18.33 12.40 27.69
C CYS A 268 -19.58 12.08 28.52
N ALA A 269 -20.77 12.31 27.95
CA ALA A 269 -22.02 11.75 28.51
C ALA A 269 -22.26 10.30 28.04
N GLN A 270 -21.69 9.89 26.90
CA GLN A 270 -22.03 8.65 26.18
C GLN A 270 -21.03 7.49 26.38
N GLY A 271 -20.24 7.53 27.46
CA GLY A 271 -19.20 6.52 27.72
C GLY A 271 -17.99 6.62 26.79
N ARG A 272 -16.86 6.05 27.23
CA ARG A 272 -15.55 6.24 26.60
C ARG A 272 -15.48 5.76 25.15
N GLN A 273 -16.17 4.67 24.82
CA GLN A 273 -16.09 4.06 23.48
C GLN A 273 -16.82 4.87 22.41
N GLU A 274 -18.05 5.32 22.69
CA GLU A 274 -18.82 6.14 21.75
C GLU A 274 -18.16 7.50 21.55
N TYR A 275 -17.63 8.09 22.63
CA TYR A 275 -16.79 9.28 22.56
C TYR A 275 -15.62 9.09 21.59
N THR A 276 -14.83 8.02 21.76
CA THR A 276 -13.67 7.78 20.89
C THR A 276 -14.10 7.60 19.43
N ARG A 277 -15.20 6.90 19.18
CA ARG A 277 -15.72 6.70 17.82
C ARG A 277 -16.21 8.00 17.18
N ALA A 278 -16.97 8.81 17.91
CA ALA A 278 -17.43 10.12 17.45
C ALA A 278 -16.26 11.08 17.22
N TYR A 279 -15.30 11.10 18.15
CA TYR A 279 -14.10 11.92 18.05
C TYR A 279 -13.26 11.55 16.83
N ASN A 280 -13.06 10.26 16.56
CA ASN A 280 -12.28 9.77 15.43
C ASN A 280 -12.91 10.07 14.06
N ARG A 281 -14.21 10.44 14.02
CA ARG A 281 -14.93 10.94 12.83
C ARG A 281 -14.75 12.43 12.59
N THR A 282 -14.20 13.15 13.57
CA THR A 282 -13.84 14.56 13.38
C THR A 282 -12.50 14.67 12.66
N LEU A 283 -12.32 15.75 11.89
CA LEU A 283 -11.04 16.07 11.26
C LEU A 283 -9.90 16.13 12.30
N ARG A 284 -10.15 16.71 13.48
CA ARG A 284 -9.18 16.76 14.59
C ARG A 284 -8.78 15.37 15.07
N GLY A 285 -9.77 14.50 15.33
CA GLY A 285 -9.51 13.14 15.78
C GLY A 285 -8.73 12.35 14.76
N ARG A 286 -9.09 12.48 13.47
CA ARG A 286 -8.36 11.84 12.38
C ARG A 286 -6.91 12.33 12.29
N ALA A 287 -6.67 13.64 12.33
CA ALA A 287 -5.32 14.20 12.34
C ALA A 287 -4.47 13.68 13.51
N LYS A 288 -5.04 13.59 14.72
CA LYS A 288 -4.36 13.01 15.88
C LYS A 288 -4.04 11.53 15.72
N ILE A 289 -4.90 10.74 15.07
CA ILE A 289 -4.63 9.32 14.78
C ILE A 289 -3.43 9.19 13.84
N LEU A 290 -3.33 10.06 12.82
CA LEU A 290 -2.21 10.05 11.88
C LEU A 290 -0.89 10.37 12.58
N VAL A 291 -0.87 11.43 13.40
CA VAL A 291 0.30 11.77 14.22
C VAL A 291 0.66 10.66 15.19
N SER A 292 -0.32 10.13 15.93
CA SER A 292 -0.05 9.03 16.88
C SER A 292 0.54 7.80 16.19
N SER A 293 0.06 7.48 14.97
CA SER A 293 0.63 6.40 14.16
C SER A 293 2.05 6.71 13.68
N ALA A 294 2.34 7.95 13.29
CA ALA A 294 3.68 8.40 12.94
C ALA A 294 4.63 8.31 14.15
N SER A 295 4.25 8.86 15.30
CA SER A 295 5.05 8.84 16.53
C SER A 295 5.37 7.43 17.00
N LYS A 296 4.40 6.50 16.93
CA LYS A 296 4.64 5.09 17.25
C LYS A 296 5.69 4.46 16.33
N ARG A 297 5.67 4.80 15.04
CA ARG A 297 6.65 4.29 14.06
C ARG A 297 8.03 4.90 14.29
N CYS A 298 8.14 6.19 14.61
CA CYS A 298 9.42 6.80 15.01
C CYS A 298 10.00 6.15 16.27
N ALA A 299 9.16 5.93 17.30
CA ALA A 299 9.60 5.33 18.56
C ALA A 299 10.16 3.90 18.36
N GLN A 300 9.60 3.12 17.43
CA GLN A 300 10.08 1.77 17.12
C GLN A 300 11.50 1.72 16.56
N VAL A 301 11.98 2.84 16.01
CA VAL A 301 13.34 2.99 15.46
C VAL A 301 14.22 3.94 16.28
N GLY A 302 13.75 4.37 17.46
CA GLY A 302 14.49 5.24 18.37
C GLY A 302 14.48 6.73 18.01
N HIS A 303 13.60 7.15 17.09
CA HIS A 303 13.48 8.54 16.65
C HIS A 303 12.32 9.27 17.36
N VAL A 304 12.43 10.60 17.46
CA VAL A 304 11.38 11.47 18.01
C VAL A 304 10.52 11.99 16.86
N CYS A 305 9.20 12.01 17.02
CA CYS A 305 8.29 12.60 16.03
C CYS A 305 7.89 14.00 16.49
N GLU A 306 8.45 15.02 15.84
CA GLU A 306 8.17 16.43 16.16
C GLU A 306 6.83 16.93 15.60
N MET A 307 6.23 16.18 14.66
CA MET A 307 4.96 16.55 14.06
C MET A 307 3.81 16.55 15.06
N GLY A 308 3.06 17.65 15.10
CA GLY A 308 1.78 17.77 15.77
C GLY A 308 0.60 17.61 14.82
N TYR A 309 -0.62 17.50 15.37
CA TYR A 309 -1.84 17.40 14.53
C TYR A 309 -2.11 18.70 13.77
N GLY A 310 -1.60 19.84 14.26
CA GLY A 310 -1.66 21.12 13.55
C GLY A 310 -0.92 21.08 12.21
N ASP A 311 0.22 20.37 12.14
CA ASP A 311 0.97 20.21 10.90
C ASP A 311 0.17 19.42 9.86
N ILE A 312 -0.56 18.38 10.29
CA ILE A 312 -1.48 17.62 9.41
C ILE A 312 -2.58 18.52 8.84
N LEU A 313 -3.17 19.39 9.66
CA LEU A 313 -4.21 20.32 9.21
C LEU A 313 -3.64 21.36 8.23
N GLN A 314 -2.43 21.86 8.48
CA GLN A 314 -1.73 22.75 7.57
C GLN A 314 -1.39 22.08 6.23
N MET A 315 -0.95 20.81 6.24
CA MET A 315 -0.76 20.02 5.03
C MET A 315 -2.06 19.88 4.23
N LEU A 316 -3.18 19.58 4.92
CA LEU A 316 -4.47 19.43 4.27
C LEU A 316 -4.91 20.74 3.56
N LEU A 317 -4.72 21.89 4.20
CA LEU A 317 -4.96 23.20 3.58
C LEU A 317 -4.01 23.47 2.42
N ALA A 318 -2.71 23.22 2.61
CA ALA A 318 -1.69 23.45 1.58
C ALA A 318 -1.93 22.62 0.32
N GLN A 319 -2.48 21.41 0.48
CA GLN A 319 -2.86 20.51 -0.62
C GLN A 319 -4.29 20.75 -1.12
N GLY A 320 -4.99 21.78 -0.65
CA GLY A 320 -6.37 22.08 -1.06
C GLY A 320 -7.35 20.93 -0.78
N GLY A 321 -7.09 20.11 0.25
CA GLY A 321 -7.92 18.95 0.58
C GLY A 321 -7.76 17.75 -0.37
N ARG A 322 -6.68 17.69 -1.15
CA ARG A 322 -6.46 16.65 -2.19
C ARG A 322 -5.30 15.73 -1.88
N CYS A 323 -5.34 14.54 -2.45
CA CYS A 323 -4.25 13.57 -2.46
C CYS A 323 -3.05 14.14 -3.21
N PHE A 324 -1.88 14.12 -2.58
CA PHE A 324 -0.65 14.67 -3.15
C PHE A 324 -0.25 14.02 -4.50
N TYR A 325 -0.49 12.72 -4.68
CA TYR A 325 -0.10 12.03 -5.91
C TYR A 325 -1.12 12.15 -7.05
N SER A 326 -2.41 12.03 -6.74
CA SER A 326 -3.46 11.85 -7.74
C SER A 326 -4.48 12.97 -7.84
N GLY A 327 -4.43 13.96 -6.94
CA GLY A 327 -5.38 15.08 -6.91
C GLY A 327 -6.79 14.70 -6.45
N VAL A 328 -7.08 13.42 -6.16
CA VAL A 328 -8.41 13.00 -5.68
C VAL A 328 -8.75 13.69 -4.34
N PRO A 329 -9.99 14.17 -4.13
CA PRO A 329 -10.41 14.75 -2.86
C PRO A 329 -10.26 13.76 -1.70
N LEU A 330 -9.63 14.19 -0.63
CA LEU A 330 -9.42 13.36 0.55
C LEU A 330 -10.65 13.37 1.46
N ARG A 331 -11.00 12.20 1.97
CA ARG A 331 -12.08 12.02 2.97
C ARG A 331 -11.49 11.90 4.38
N TYR A 332 -12.12 12.57 5.34
CA TYR A 332 -11.69 12.56 6.75
C TYR A 332 -12.87 12.51 7.73
N ASP A 333 -14.10 12.61 7.22
CA ASP A 333 -15.34 12.72 7.97
C ASP A 333 -15.88 11.36 8.45
N GLN A 334 -15.38 10.26 7.89
CA GLN A 334 -15.83 8.91 8.18
C GLN A 334 -14.66 7.92 8.22
N PRO A 335 -14.72 6.89 9.09
CA PRO A 335 -13.81 5.76 9.03
C PRO A 335 -14.15 4.88 7.81
N HIS A 336 -13.17 4.14 7.28
CA HIS A 336 -13.39 3.13 6.23
C HIS A 336 -14.24 3.62 5.04
N VAL A 337 -13.89 4.80 4.52
CA VAL A 337 -14.41 5.37 3.27
C VAL A 337 -13.34 5.28 2.20
N ASP A 338 -13.79 5.35 0.95
CA ASP A 338 -12.89 5.55 -0.18
C ASP A 338 -12.18 6.90 -0.07
N TRP A 339 -10.93 6.94 -0.54
CA TRP A 339 -10.08 8.12 -0.58
C TRP A 339 -9.82 8.73 0.79
N GLN A 340 -9.84 7.89 1.84
CA GLN A 340 -9.60 8.32 3.20
C GLN A 340 -8.19 8.90 3.35
N MET A 341 -8.04 10.06 3.98
CA MET A 341 -6.73 10.66 4.17
C MET A 341 -5.80 9.78 5.02
N SER A 342 -4.56 9.68 4.56
CA SER A 342 -3.45 8.98 5.17
C SER A 342 -2.19 9.85 5.08
N LEU A 343 -1.24 9.62 5.98
CA LEU A 343 0.07 10.27 5.97
C LEU A 343 1.09 9.36 5.27
N GLU A 344 1.84 9.90 4.32
CA GLU A 344 2.91 9.22 3.58
C GLU A 344 4.21 10.00 3.66
N ARG A 345 5.33 9.28 3.71
CA ARG A 345 6.67 9.88 3.61
C ARG A 345 7.11 9.92 2.15
N LEU A 346 7.64 11.05 1.70
CA LEU A 346 8.23 11.20 0.37
C LEU A 346 9.53 10.42 0.24
N ASP A 347 10.35 10.42 1.30
CA ASP A 347 11.55 9.61 1.44
C ASP A 347 11.45 8.72 2.68
N ASN A 348 11.51 7.40 2.46
CA ASN A 348 11.44 6.41 3.52
C ASN A 348 12.68 6.31 4.40
N SER A 349 13.82 6.82 3.92
CA SER A 349 15.08 6.89 4.67
C SER A 349 15.07 8.02 5.70
N LEU A 350 14.19 9.00 5.53
CA LEU A 350 14.00 10.12 6.44
C LEU A 350 12.87 9.87 7.45
N GLU A 351 12.92 10.63 8.54
CA GLU A 351 11.92 10.59 9.62
C GLU A 351 10.58 11.22 9.20
N TYR A 352 9.58 11.17 10.08
CA TYR A 352 8.31 11.87 9.88
C TYR A 352 8.47 13.34 10.25
N THR A 353 8.76 14.17 9.25
CA THR A 353 8.82 15.64 9.36
C THR A 353 7.76 16.29 8.47
N LYS A 354 7.48 17.57 8.69
CA LYS A 354 6.49 18.31 7.89
C LYS A 354 6.93 18.54 6.44
N GLU A 355 8.24 18.49 6.17
CA GLU A 355 8.86 18.59 4.84
C GLU A 355 8.93 17.24 4.12
N ASN A 356 9.03 16.14 4.86
CA ASN A 356 9.12 14.79 4.29
C ASN A 356 7.77 14.08 4.23
N CYS A 357 6.69 14.67 4.76
CA CYS A 357 5.38 14.04 4.76
C CYS A 357 4.35 14.79 3.93
N VAL A 358 3.47 14.03 3.30
CA VAL A 358 2.33 14.54 2.52
C VAL A 358 1.07 13.74 2.87
N LEU A 359 -0.10 14.32 2.56
CA LEU A 359 -1.37 13.60 2.68
C LEU A 359 -1.73 12.93 1.36
N ILE A 360 -2.06 11.65 1.45
CA ILE A 360 -2.50 10.83 0.33
C ILE A 360 -3.81 10.13 0.66
N ALA A 361 -4.50 9.63 -0.35
CA ALA A 361 -5.59 8.69 -0.14
C ALA A 361 -5.02 7.33 0.32
N ALA A 362 -5.70 6.67 1.24
CA ALA A 362 -5.24 5.44 1.88
C ALA A 362 -4.98 4.30 0.87
N GLU A 363 -5.67 4.31 -0.26
CA GLU A 363 -5.45 3.43 -1.40
C GLU A 363 -4.01 3.50 -1.94
N PHE A 364 -3.38 4.68 -1.87
CA PHE A 364 -2.00 4.89 -2.34
C PHE A 364 -0.96 4.56 -1.26
N ASN A 365 -1.38 4.26 -0.02
CA ASN A 365 -0.47 3.91 1.08
C ASN A 365 -0.12 2.42 1.03
N THR A 366 0.79 2.07 0.14
CA THR A 366 1.30 0.71 0.00
C THR A 366 2.57 0.50 0.80
N PRO A 367 2.73 -0.64 1.51
CA PRO A 367 3.95 -0.94 2.25
C PRO A 367 5.19 -0.95 1.35
N ASP A 368 6.25 -0.27 1.77
CA ASP A 368 7.56 -0.38 1.15
C ASP A 368 8.32 -1.60 1.69
N GLN A 369 8.72 -2.47 0.77
CA GLN A 369 9.49 -3.70 1.05
C GLN A 369 10.96 -3.56 0.66
N SER A 370 11.37 -2.38 0.14
CA SER A 370 12.73 -2.10 -0.33
C SER A 370 13.80 -2.36 0.75
N LYS A 371 13.50 -2.06 2.02
CA LYS A 371 14.40 -2.30 3.16
C LYS A 371 14.77 -3.78 3.39
N HIS A 372 14.00 -4.70 2.82
CA HIS A 372 14.25 -6.14 2.89
C HIS A 372 14.86 -6.69 1.60
N ALA A 373 15.12 -5.83 0.62
CA ALA A 373 15.74 -6.23 -0.63
C ALA A 373 17.17 -6.73 -0.38
N VAL A 374 17.43 -7.92 -0.90
CA VAL A 374 18.77 -8.53 -0.90
C VAL A 374 19.58 -8.10 -2.12
N ARG A 375 18.91 -7.49 -3.11
CA ARG A 375 19.48 -7.03 -4.37
C ARG A 375 19.28 -5.52 -4.48
N GLU A 376 19.91 -4.94 -5.49
CA GLU A 376 19.64 -3.59 -5.95
C GLU A 376 18.13 -3.33 -6.06
N VAL A 377 17.66 -2.26 -5.40
CA VAL A 377 16.28 -1.79 -5.48
C VAL A 377 16.18 -0.92 -6.73
N ARG A 378 15.49 -1.43 -7.76
CA ARG A 378 15.27 -0.69 -9.02
C ARG A 378 13.90 -0.01 -9.05
N GLY A 379 13.14 -0.15 -7.97
CA GLY A 379 11.86 0.49 -7.76
C GLY A 379 11.19 -0.04 -6.50
N SER A 380 10.11 0.63 -6.08
CA SER A 380 9.27 0.20 -4.96
C SER A 380 7.83 0.04 -5.45
N SER A 381 6.97 -0.59 -4.64
CA SER A 381 5.51 -0.53 -4.84
C SER A 381 4.89 0.77 -4.36
N GLN A 382 5.65 1.70 -3.78
CA GLN A 382 5.11 2.98 -3.35
C GLN A 382 4.66 3.82 -4.54
N TRP A 383 3.59 4.54 -4.34
CA TRP A 383 3.10 5.47 -5.33
C TRP A 383 3.99 6.71 -5.43
N SER A 384 4.08 7.24 -6.65
CA SER A 384 4.69 8.52 -6.96
C SER A 384 3.81 9.22 -7.99
N ARG A 385 4.02 10.53 -8.18
CA ARG A 385 3.33 11.28 -9.24
C ARG A 385 3.59 10.67 -10.61
N ALA A 386 4.83 10.29 -10.92
CA ALA A 386 5.16 9.63 -12.18
C ALA A 386 4.35 8.36 -12.45
N LYS A 387 4.15 7.52 -11.43
CA LYS A 387 3.31 6.32 -11.56
C LYS A 387 1.83 6.65 -11.76
N VAL A 388 1.32 7.66 -11.06
CA VAL A 388 -0.05 8.14 -11.30
C VAL A 388 -0.18 8.57 -12.76
N MET A 389 0.79 9.31 -13.28
CA MET A 389 0.81 9.77 -14.67
C MET A 389 0.86 8.61 -15.68
N HIS A 390 1.57 7.53 -15.39
CA HIS A 390 1.55 6.32 -16.25
C HIS A 390 0.18 5.65 -16.31
N VAL A 391 -0.55 5.63 -15.21
CA VAL A 391 -1.84 4.94 -15.14
C VAL A 391 -2.97 5.81 -15.69
N TRP A 392 -2.97 7.10 -15.35
CA TRP A 392 -4.10 8.00 -15.59
C TRP A 392 -3.79 9.17 -16.54
N GLY A 393 -2.56 9.26 -17.04
CA GLY A 393 -2.10 10.39 -17.85
C GLY A 393 -1.95 11.68 -17.04
N HIS A 394 -1.91 12.81 -17.75
CA HIS A 394 -2.10 14.13 -17.14
C HIS A 394 -3.57 14.21 -16.69
N ALA A 395 -3.87 13.69 -15.49
CA ALA A 395 -5.07 14.10 -14.80
C ALA A 395 -5.04 15.62 -14.75
N ARG A 396 -6.08 16.29 -15.25
CA ARG A 396 -6.18 17.75 -15.26
C ARG A 396 -6.30 18.23 -13.82
N CYS A 397 -5.18 18.27 -13.10
CA CYS A 397 -5.05 18.94 -11.82
C CYS A 397 -5.02 20.44 -12.14
N LEU A 398 -6.20 21.05 -12.23
CA LEU A 398 -6.40 22.49 -12.34
C LEU A 398 -6.72 23.09 -10.97
#